data_AF-A0A7G2M323-F1
#
_entry.id   AF-A0A7G2M323-F1
#
_cell.length_a   1.000
_cell.length_b   1.000
_cell.length_c   1.000
_cell.angle_alpha   90.00
_cell.angle_beta   90.00
_cell.angle_gamma   90.00
#
_symmetry.space_group_name_H-M   'P 1'
#
loop_
_entity.id
_entity.type
_entity.pdbx_description
1 polymer ?
#
loop_
_entity_poly.entity_id
_entity_poly.type
_entity_poly.pdbx_seq_one_letter_code
_entity_poly.pdbx_strand_id
1 'polypeptide(L)'
;SRTLLVQGRVPNEDDQLRAGMAFSVSLTFVGEALLAIPPLAVQWSSDGPFVWTVREGKTHQVTVEIAQRNSDSVLVLSEGLTAADVVVTEGVQTLREGGDVREVNRSGSVQSDAAPAEKKTL
;
A
#
# COMPACT_ATOMS: atom_id res chain seq x y z
N SER A 1 9.69 -0.64 -28.08
CA SER A 1 8.90 -1.68 -27.37
C SER A 1 9.36 -1.73 -25.92
N ARG A 2 8.46 -1.94 -24.94
CA ARG A 2 8.79 -2.09 -23.50
C ARG A 2 8.56 -3.54 -23.07
N THR A 3 9.18 -4.48 -23.78
CA THR A 3 9.04 -5.92 -23.51
C THR A 3 10.29 -6.43 -22.82
N LEU A 4 10.13 -7.10 -21.68
CA LEU A 4 11.21 -7.85 -21.04
C LEU A 4 11.27 -9.27 -21.62
N LEU A 5 12.44 -9.70 -22.06
CA LEU A 5 12.66 -11.08 -22.50
C LEU A 5 12.85 -11.97 -21.26
N VAL A 6 12.05 -13.03 -21.13
CA VAL A 6 12.13 -14.00 -20.03
C VAL A 6 12.31 -15.40 -20.62
N GLN A 7 13.28 -16.15 -20.13
CA GLN A 7 13.51 -17.56 -20.49
C GLN A 7 13.55 -18.40 -19.22
N GLY A 8 12.75 -19.46 -19.16
CA GLY A 8 12.73 -20.45 -18.09
C GLY A 8 13.02 -21.85 -18.62
N ARG A 9 13.62 -22.71 -17.80
CA ARG A 9 13.78 -24.14 -18.09
C ARG A 9 13.04 -24.92 -17.00
N VAL A 10 12.16 -25.82 -17.43
CA VAL A 10 11.39 -26.70 -16.53
C VAL A 10 11.80 -28.14 -16.83
N PRO A 11 12.22 -28.93 -15.81
CA PRO A 11 12.45 -30.36 -15.98
C PRO A 11 11.16 -31.08 -16.42
N ASN A 12 11.30 -32.03 -17.35
CA ASN A 12 10.20 -32.83 -17.88
C ASN A 12 10.63 -34.30 -18.04
N GLU A 13 11.25 -34.87 -17.01
CA GLU A 13 11.82 -36.22 -17.06
C GLU A 13 10.75 -37.31 -17.26
N ASP A 14 9.55 -37.08 -16.72
CA ASP A 14 8.40 -37.99 -16.83
C ASP A 14 7.50 -37.73 -18.06
N ASP A 15 7.92 -36.85 -18.98
CA ASP A 15 7.20 -36.53 -20.23
C ASP A 15 5.72 -36.09 -20.03
N GLN A 16 5.50 -35.32 -18.96
CA GLN A 16 4.19 -34.79 -18.53
C GLN A 16 3.80 -33.50 -19.28
N LEU A 17 4.78 -32.74 -19.78
CA LEU A 17 4.57 -31.47 -20.49
C LEU A 17 4.74 -31.67 -22.00
N ARG A 18 3.62 -31.88 -22.71
CA ARG A 18 3.62 -32.11 -24.16
C ARG A 18 3.26 -30.88 -24.97
N ALA A 19 3.78 -30.81 -26.19
CA ALA A 19 3.41 -29.77 -27.14
C ALA A 19 1.89 -29.77 -27.40
N GLY A 20 1.30 -28.57 -27.44
CA GLY A 20 -0.14 -28.38 -27.62
C GLY A 20 -0.95 -28.27 -26.32
N MET A 21 -0.35 -28.57 -25.16
CA MET A 21 -0.98 -28.31 -23.86
C MET A 21 -0.89 -26.83 -23.49
N ALA A 22 -1.94 -26.31 -22.84
CA ALA A 22 -1.89 -25.01 -22.20
C ALA A 22 -1.27 -25.14 -20.80
N PHE A 23 -0.44 -24.17 -20.43
CA PHE A 23 0.07 -24.02 -19.07
C PHE A 23 0.07 -22.55 -18.69
N SER A 24 0.05 -22.27 -17.39
CA SER A 24 0.13 -20.91 -16.86
C SER A 24 1.47 -20.70 -16.16
N VAL A 25 2.08 -19.54 -16.37
CA VAL A 25 3.30 -19.13 -15.67
C VAL A 25 2.97 -17.89 -14.85
N SER A 26 3.22 -17.95 -13.55
CA SER A 26 3.06 -16.83 -12.64
C SER A 26 4.43 -16.38 -12.15
N LEU A 27 4.75 -15.11 -12.34
CA LEU A 27 5.95 -14.48 -11.79
C LEU A 27 5.51 -13.53 -10.67
N THR A 28 6.08 -13.71 -9.48
CA THR A 28 5.86 -12.82 -8.34
C THR A 28 7.13 -12.02 -8.12
N PHE A 29 7.01 -10.70 -8.13
CA PHE A 29 8.09 -9.79 -7.79
C PHE A 29 7.82 -9.25 -6.39
N VAL A 30 8.72 -9.52 -5.45
CA VAL A 30 8.62 -8.94 -4.11
C VAL A 30 9.12 -7.50 -4.23
N GLY A 31 8.19 -6.55 -4.13
CA GLY A 31 8.50 -5.12 -4.06
C GLY A 31 8.88 -4.68 -2.66
N GLU A 32 9.21 -3.40 -2.52
CA GLU A 32 9.34 -2.77 -1.21
C GLU A 32 7.96 -2.61 -0.56
N ALA A 33 7.88 -2.83 0.75
CA ALA A 33 6.64 -2.63 1.50
C ALA A 33 6.45 -1.14 1.76
N LEU A 34 5.36 -0.57 1.21
CA LEU A 34 4.99 0.83 1.37
C LEU A 34 3.76 0.98 2.27
N LEU A 35 3.57 2.17 2.84
CA LEU A 35 2.38 2.46 3.64
C LEU A 35 1.19 2.69 2.71
N ALA A 36 0.11 1.93 2.92
CA ALA A 36 -1.15 2.12 2.21
C ALA A 36 -2.11 2.97 3.06
N ILE A 37 -2.55 4.10 2.51
CA ILE A 37 -3.51 5.00 3.15
C ILE A 37 -4.77 5.19 2.30
N PRO A 38 -5.93 5.49 2.90
CA PRO A 38 -7.14 5.80 2.15
C PRO A 38 -6.92 7.03 1.24
N PRO A 39 -7.40 7.02 -0.01
CA PRO A 39 -7.24 8.15 -0.92
C PRO A 39 -7.81 9.47 -0.39
N LEU A 40 -8.82 9.41 0.49
CA LEU A 40 -9.47 10.57 1.12
C LEU A 40 -8.63 11.24 2.21
N ALA A 41 -7.63 10.55 2.77
CA ALA A 41 -6.74 11.12 3.79
C ALA A 41 -5.66 12.05 3.19
N VAL A 42 -5.39 11.92 1.88
CA VAL A 42 -4.34 12.69 1.19
C VAL A 42 -4.82 14.12 0.93
N GLN A 43 -4.03 15.07 1.39
CA GLN A 43 -4.22 16.50 1.19
C GLN A 43 -3.07 17.12 0.41
N TRP A 44 -3.30 18.33 -0.10
CA TRP A 44 -2.33 19.08 -0.89
C TRP A 44 -2.07 20.45 -0.28
N SER A 45 -0.80 20.79 -0.07
CA SER A 45 -0.34 22.13 0.27
C SER A 45 0.52 22.69 -0.87
N SER A 46 1.07 23.89 -0.69
CA SER A 46 2.09 24.45 -1.59
C SER A 46 3.35 23.59 -1.68
N ASP A 47 3.65 22.84 -0.61
CA ASP A 47 4.91 22.11 -0.45
C ASP A 47 4.80 20.66 -0.91
N GLY A 48 3.59 20.17 -1.17
CA GLY A 48 3.33 18.84 -1.69
C GLY A 48 2.17 18.11 -1.01
N PRO A 49 2.07 16.78 -1.22
CA PRO A 49 1.07 15.97 -0.58
C PRO A 49 1.39 15.76 0.90
N PHE A 50 0.36 15.75 1.74
CA PHE A 50 0.49 15.50 3.17
C PHE A 50 -0.76 14.79 3.70
N VAL A 51 -0.65 14.24 4.91
CA VAL A 51 -1.78 13.66 5.65
C VAL A 51 -1.87 14.25 7.04
N TRP A 52 -3.07 14.19 7.63
CA TRP A 52 -3.27 14.42 9.05
C TRP A 52 -3.19 13.09 9.79
N THR A 53 -2.26 12.98 10.74
CA THR A 53 -2.20 11.86 11.69
C THR A 53 -2.69 12.30 13.07
N VAL A 54 -3.17 11.35 13.87
CA VAL A 54 -3.55 11.57 15.26
C VAL A 54 -2.59 10.82 16.16
N ARG A 55 -1.86 11.55 17.01
CA ARG A 55 -0.99 10.99 18.06
C ARG A 55 -1.39 11.60 19.38
N GLU A 56 -1.63 10.75 20.37
CA GLU A 56 -2.01 11.19 21.72
C GLU A 56 -3.25 12.11 21.73
N GLY A 57 -4.20 11.89 20.80
CA GLY A 57 -5.41 12.70 20.65
C GLY A 57 -5.22 14.07 19.96
N LYS A 58 -4.00 14.34 19.48
CA LYS A 58 -3.65 15.58 18.78
C LYS A 58 -3.37 15.33 17.30
N THR A 59 -3.76 16.29 16.48
CA THR A 59 -3.49 16.23 15.04
C THR A 59 -2.11 16.74 14.70
N HIS A 60 -1.42 15.99 13.85
CA HIS A 60 -0.12 16.35 13.30
C HIS A 60 -0.14 16.28 11.78
N GLN A 61 0.45 17.27 11.14
CA GLN A 61 0.65 17.30 9.70
C GLN A 61 1.92 16.51 9.35
N VAL A 62 1.79 15.52 8.47
CA VAL A 62 2.93 14.71 8.00
C VAL A 62 3.00 14.76 6.49
N THR A 63 4.11 15.26 5.96
CA THR A 63 4.40 15.25 4.53
C THR A 63 4.62 13.82 4.04
N VAL A 64 4.08 13.52 2.87
CA VAL A 64 4.19 12.20 2.24
C VAL A 64 4.57 12.34 0.77
N GLU A 65 5.30 11.38 0.24
CA GLU A 65 5.50 11.20 -1.18
C GLU A 65 4.57 10.10 -1.70
N ILE A 66 3.90 10.35 -2.82
CA ILE A 66 3.00 9.38 -3.44
C ILE A 66 3.81 8.49 -4.39
N ALA A 67 4.00 7.23 -4.01
CA ALA A 67 4.68 6.24 -4.86
C ALA A 67 3.71 5.64 -5.89
N GLN A 68 2.47 5.34 -5.48
CA GLN A 68 1.45 4.76 -6.35
C GLN A 68 0.05 5.13 -5.88
N ARG A 69 -0.88 5.30 -6.81
CA ARG A 69 -2.31 5.50 -6.52
C ARG A 69 -3.14 4.42 -7.18
N ASN A 70 -3.91 3.70 -6.37
CA ASN A 70 -4.87 2.69 -6.78
C ASN A 70 -6.29 3.20 -6.48
N SER A 71 -7.32 2.44 -6.87
CA SER A 71 -8.71 2.84 -6.62
C SER A 71 -9.06 2.87 -5.12
N ASP A 72 -8.53 1.91 -4.35
CA ASP A 72 -8.90 1.70 -2.96
C ASP A 72 -7.85 2.26 -1.97
N SER A 73 -6.62 2.49 -2.43
CA SER A 73 -5.51 2.92 -1.58
C SER A 73 -4.49 3.77 -2.34
N VAL A 74 -3.72 4.57 -1.59
CA VAL A 74 -2.54 5.29 -2.07
C VAL A 74 -1.33 4.76 -1.31
N LEU A 75 -0.32 4.30 -2.04
CA LEU A 75 0.96 3.88 -1.48
C LEU A 75 1.85 5.11 -1.33
N VAL A 76 2.36 5.31 -0.12
CA VAL A 76 3.17 6.49 0.23
C VAL A 76 4.50 6.12 0.89
N LEU A 77 5.46 7.00 0.69
CA LEU A 77 6.75 7.06 1.37
C LEU A 77 6.74 8.25 2.33
N SER A 78 7.17 8.04 3.57
CA SER A 78 7.33 9.13 4.55
C SER A 78 8.21 8.66 5.71
N GLU A 79 9.16 9.49 6.13
CA GLU A 79 9.93 9.26 7.37
C GLU A 79 9.11 9.59 8.62
N GLY A 80 8.04 10.38 8.48
CA GLY A 80 7.22 10.88 9.58
C GLY A 80 5.96 10.07 9.84
N LEU A 81 5.70 9.01 9.06
CA LEU A 81 4.51 8.17 9.17
C LEU A 81 4.90 6.71 9.39
N THR A 82 4.14 6.03 10.24
CA THR A 82 4.32 4.60 10.56
C THR A 82 3.01 3.84 10.37
N ALA A 83 3.08 2.52 10.27
CA ALA A 83 1.89 1.67 10.15
C ALA A 83 0.98 1.68 11.40
N ALA A 84 1.48 2.16 12.54
CA ALA A 84 0.71 2.29 13.76
C ALA A 84 -0.06 3.62 13.86
N ASP A 85 0.23 4.58 12.98
CA ASP A 85 -0.40 5.89 12.98
C ASP A 85 -1.85 5.81 12.49
N VAL A 86 -2.71 6.67 13.04
CA VAL A 86 -4.10 6.81 12.61
C VAL A 86 -4.20 8.03 11.71
N VAL A 87 -4.62 7.83 10.47
CA VAL A 87 -4.82 8.92 9.51
C VAL A 87 -6.27 9.40 9.49
N VAL A 88 -6.48 10.70 9.35
CA VAL A 88 -7.83 11.28 9.32
C VAL A 88 -8.37 11.31 7.89
N THR A 89 -9.56 10.76 7.68
CA THR A 89 -10.25 10.70 6.38
C THR A 89 -11.42 11.68 6.24
N GLU A 90 -11.92 12.20 7.36
CA GLU A 90 -13.12 13.06 7.40
C GLU A 90 -12.86 14.29 8.28
N GLY A 91 -13.47 15.44 7.94
CA GLY A 91 -13.32 16.68 8.73
C GLY A 91 -11.94 17.35 8.62
N VAL A 92 -11.11 16.87 7.70
CA VAL A 92 -9.75 17.35 7.39
C VAL A 92 -9.67 18.85 7.09
N GLN A 93 -10.74 19.48 6.60
CA GLN A 93 -10.78 20.92 6.28
C GLN A 93 -10.78 21.84 7.51
N THR A 94 -11.10 21.32 8.69
CA THR A 94 -11.12 22.11 9.94
C THR A 94 -9.90 21.87 10.82
N LEU A 95 -9.06 20.88 10.46
CA LEU A 95 -7.91 20.48 11.27
C LEU A 95 -6.79 21.52 11.21
N ARG A 96 -6.03 21.57 12.30
CA ARG A 96 -4.82 22.38 12.45
C ARG A 96 -3.80 21.61 13.27
N GLU A 97 -2.54 21.97 13.16
CA GLU A 97 -1.48 21.38 13.97
C GLU A 97 -1.80 21.50 15.47
N GLY A 98 -1.65 20.39 16.20
CA GLY A 98 -1.90 20.30 17.64
C GLY A 98 -3.37 20.36 18.07
N GLY A 99 -4.30 20.38 17.12
CA GLY A 99 -5.75 20.41 17.38
C GLY A 99 -6.24 19.14 18.07
N ASP A 100 -7.16 19.29 19.02
CA ASP A 100 -7.77 18.15 19.70
C ASP A 100 -8.84 17.53 18.80
N VAL A 101 -8.81 16.20 18.69
CA VAL A 101 -9.75 15.45 17.85
C VAL A 101 -10.38 14.29 18.60
N ARG A 102 -11.61 13.96 18.20
CA ARG A 102 -12.32 12.80 18.68
C ARG A 102 -12.40 11.78 17.55
N GLU A 103 -11.81 10.61 17.75
CA GLU A 103 -11.91 9.49 16.81
C GLU A 103 -13.37 9.03 16.72
N VAL A 104 -13.97 9.13 15.53
CA VAL A 104 -15.37 8.73 15.28
C VAL A 104 -15.46 7.37 14.57
N ASN A 105 -14.38 6.92 13.91
CA ASN A 105 -14.29 5.62 13.24
C ASN A 105 -12.85 5.08 13.28
N ARG A 106 -12.61 3.95 13.97
CA ARG A 106 -11.30 3.26 14.02
C ARG A 106 -11.12 2.22 12.89
N SER A 107 -11.72 2.45 11.73
CA SER A 107 -11.68 1.46 10.63
C SER A 107 -10.53 1.69 9.65
N GLY A 108 -9.81 2.82 9.74
CA GLY A 108 -8.67 3.15 8.88
C GLY A 108 -7.33 2.86 9.54
N SER A 109 -7.03 1.60 9.81
CA SER A 109 -5.65 1.20 10.14
C SER A 109 -4.81 1.21 8.88
N VAL A 110 -3.60 1.79 8.93
CA VAL A 110 -2.60 1.71 7.86
C VAL A 110 -2.24 0.24 7.68
N GLN A 111 -2.86 -0.42 6.72
CA GLN A 111 -2.57 -1.82 6.44
C GLN A 111 -1.21 -1.87 5.74
N SER A 112 -0.20 -2.35 6.46
CA SER A 112 0.96 -2.93 5.81
C SER A 112 0.45 -4.14 5.03
N ASP A 113 0.44 -4.04 3.71
CA ASP A 113 0.10 -5.16 2.83
C ASP A 113 1.30 -6.12 2.79
N ALA A 114 1.61 -6.70 3.96
CA ALA A 114 2.47 -7.87 4.07
C ALA A 114 1.56 -9.09 3.94
N ALA A 115 1.64 -9.75 2.79
CA ALA A 115 0.86 -10.94 2.46
C ALA A 115 0.92 -12.03 3.56
N PRO A 116 -0.21 -12.65 3.90
CA PRO A 116 -0.21 -14.00 4.43
C PRO A 116 -1.07 -14.91 3.54
N ALA A 117 -0.48 -15.99 3.03
CA ALA A 117 -1.02 -17.36 3.11
C ALA A 117 -0.25 -18.30 2.18
N GLU A 118 0.65 -19.09 2.77
CA GLU A 118 0.91 -20.45 2.31
C GLU A 118 -0.43 -21.19 2.20
N LYS A 119 -0.80 -21.61 1.00
CA LYS A 119 -1.71 -22.75 0.83
C LYS A 119 -0.87 -24.00 0.63
N LYS A 120 -0.69 -24.72 1.73
CA LYS A 120 -0.39 -26.15 1.75
C LYS A 120 -1.61 -26.90 1.19
N THR A 121 -1.47 -27.53 0.05
CA THR A 121 -2.44 -28.53 -0.44
C THR A 121 -1.70 -29.80 -0.83
N LEU A 122 -2.22 -30.90 -0.27
CA LEU A 122 -1.87 -32.31 -0.46
C LEU A 122 -2.13 -32.79 -1.89
#